data_AF-X1HZD9-F1
#
_entry.id   AF-X1HZD9-F1
#
_cell.length_a   1.000
_cell.length_b   1.000
_cell.length_c   1.000
_cell.angle_alpha   90.00
_cell.angle_beta   90.00
_cell.angle_gamma   90.00
#
_symmetry.space_group_name_H-M   'P 1'
#
loop_
_entity.id
_entity.type
_entity.pdbx_description
1 polymer ?
#
loop_
_entity_poly.entity_id
_entity_poly.type
_entity_poly.pdbx_seq_one_letter_code
_entity_poly.pdbx_strand_id
1 'polypeptide(L)' 'MPGKMQESLTMRLSKMYLDALDRLVDSGLYSSKSEIIREALRLFFEKQGERLVEP' A
#
# COMPACT_ATOMS: atom_id res chain seq x y z
N MET A 1 2.95 8.63 24.50
CA MET A 1 3.44 7.35 23.92
C MET A 1 4.22 7.73 22.66
N PRO A 2 5.50 7.34 22.49
CA PRO A 2 6.18 7.62 21.24
C PRO A 2 5.43 6.84 20.14
N GLY A 3 4.75 7.54 19.24
CA GLY A 3 4.05 6.92 18.12
C GLY A 3 5.05 6.20 17.23
N LYS A 4 4.71 5.00 16.75
CA LYS A 4 5.52 4.26 15.77
C LYS A 4 5.92 5.21 14.64
N MET A 5 7.23 5.33 14.39
CA MET A 5 7.76 6.21 13.35
C MET A 5 7.37 5.62 11.99
N GLN A 6 6.48 6.32 11.27
CA GLN A 6 6.12 5.93 9.91
C GLN A 6 7.06 6.61 8.93
N GLU A 7 7.68 5.82 8.05
CA GLU A 7 8.47 6.33 6.93
C GLU A 7 7.61 6.42 5.67
N SER A 8 7.98 7.32 4.75
CA SER A 8 7.27 7.53 3.49
C SER A 8 8.09 7.03 2.31
N LEU A 9 7.43 6.33 1.39
CA LEU A 9 8.00 5.88 0.13
C LEU A 9 7.43 6.70 -1.02
N THR A 10 8.31 7.34 -1.80
CA THR A 10 7.94 8.01 -3.06
C THR A 10 8.47 7.23 -4.24
N MET A 11 7.61 6.90 -5.22
CA MET A 11 8.00 6.19 -6.43
C MET A 11 7.30 6.76 -7.66
N ARG A 12 7.87 6.53 -8.85
CA ARG A 12 7.23 6.86 -10.13
C ARG A 12 6.54 5.62 -10.68
N LEU A 13 5.28 5.77 -11.09
CA LEU A 13 4.50 4.73 -11.74
C LEU A 13 3.97 5.23 -13.08
N SER A 14 3.75 4.31 -14.02
CA SER A 14 3.09 4.67 -15.28
C SER A 14 1.64 5.08 -15.00
N LYS A 15 1.07 5.90 -15.90
CA LYS A 15 -0.30 6.39 -15.77
C LYS A 15 -1.32 5.25 -15.61
N MET A 16 -1.13 4.13 -16.30
CA MET A 16 -2.00 2.96 -16.23
C MET A 16 -2.15 2.42 -14.79
N TYR A 17 -1.09 2.40 -14.00
CA TYR A 17 -1.15 1.97 -12.60
C TYR A 17 -1.88 3.00 -11.74
N LEU A 18 -1.62 4.29 -11.94
CA LEU A 18 -2.30 5.35 -11.19
C LEU A 18 -3.81 5.32 -11.44
N ASP A 19 -4.21 5.23 -12.70
CA ASP A 19 -5.62 5.14 -13.10
C ASP A 19 -6.31 3.89 -12.48
N ALA A 20 -5.59 2.78 -12.34
CA ALA A 20 -6.11 1.59 -11.68
C ALA A 20 -6.29 1.80 -10.16
N LEU A 21 -5.34 2.45 -9.50
CA LEU A 21 -5.46 2.81 -8.08
C LEU A 21 -6.60 3.80 -7.84
N ASP A 22 -6.76 4.80 -8.71
CA ASP A 22 -7.85 5.77 -8.67
C ASP A 22 -9.21 5.08 -8.73
N ARG A 23 -9.42 4.17 -9.69
CA ARG A 23 -10.69 3.41 -9.80
C ARG A 23 -11.07 2.64 -8.54
N LEU A 24 -10.08 2.13 -7.80
CA LEU A 24 -10.32 1.38 -6.56
C LEU A 24 -10.66 2.30 -5.38
N VAL A 25 -10.16 3.53 -5.38
CA VAL A 25 -10.54 4.55 -4.40
C VAL A 25 -11.92 5.12 -4.74
N ASP A 26 -12.15 5.44 -6.01
CA ASP A 26 -13.41 6.02 -6.50
C ASP A 26 -14.60 5.07 -6.35
N SER A 27 -14.38 3.76 -6.40
CA SER A 27 -15.41 2.76 -6.12
C SER A 27 -15.78 2.65 -4.64
N GLY A 28 -15.05 3.33 -3.76
CA GLY A 28 -15.20 3.23 -2.31
C GLY A 28 -14.63 1.95 -1.70
N LEU A 29 -13.94 1.11 -2.48
CA LEU A 29 -13.35 -0.13 -1.98
C LEU A 29 -12.15 0.13 -1.05
N TYR A 30 -11.41 1.21 -1.31
CA TYR A 30 -10.29 1.65 -0.48
C TYR A 30 -10.40 3.13 -0.13
N SER A 31 -9.95 3.51 1.05
CA SER A 31 -9.95 4.90 1.53
C SER A 31 -8.85 5.74 0.89
N SER A 32 -7.76 5.11 0.42
CA SER A 32 -6.62 5.80 -0.18
C SER A 32 -5.74 4.88 -1.01
N LYS A 33 -4.93 5.48 -1.91
CA LYS A 33 -3.88 4.74 -2.64
C LYS A 33 -2.87 4.11 -1.69
N SER A 34 -2.51 4.80 -0.61
CA SER A 34 -1.57 4.28 0.39
C SER A 34 -2.08 3.03 1.08
N GLU A 35 -3.39 2.92 1.31
CA GLU A 35 -4.00 1.68 1.83
C GLU A 35 -3.85 0.52 0.85
N ILE A 36 -4.13 0.76 -0.44
CA ILE A 36 -3.96 -0.24 -1.49
C ILE A 36 -2.51 -0.73 -1.54
N ILE A 37 -1.54 0.20 -1.50
CA ILE A 37 -0.12 -0.17 -1.55
C ILE A 37 0.29 -0.98 -0.31
N ARG A 38 -0.17 -0.61 0.89
CA ARG A 38 0.12 -1.40 2.11
C ARG A 38 -0.43 -2.81 2.02
N GLU A 39 -1.67 -2.96 1.57
CA GLU A 39 -2.31 -4.26 1.39
C GLU A 39 -1.58 -5.11 0.34
N ALA A 40 -1.26 -4.51 -0.81
CA ALA A 40 -0.51 -5.17 -1.88
C ALA A 40 0.88 -5.63 -1.41
N LEU A 41 1.60 -4.80 -0.66
CA LEU A 41 2.90 -5.18 -0.09
C LEU A 41 2.76 -6.30 0.93
N ARG A 42 1.76 -6.24 1.83
CA ARG A 42 1.49 -7.31 2.80
C ARG A 42 1.27 -8.65 2.10
N LEU A 43 0.38 -8.70 1.11
CA LEU A 43 0.08 -9.90 0.33
C LEU A 43 1.30 -10.39 -0.47
N PHE A 44 2.09 -9.46 -1.01
CA PHE A 44 3.31 -9.78 -1.73
C PHE A 44 4.33 -10.46 -0.82
N PHE A 45 4.62 -9.89 0.35
CA PHE A 45 5.59 -10.43 1.30
C PHE A 45 5.12 -11.77 1.87
N GLU A 46 3.85 -11.90 2.23
CA GLU A 46 3.27 -13.18 2.67
C GLU A 46 3.46 -14.27 1.60
N LYS A 47 3.23 -13.95 0.32
CA LYS A 47 3.48 -14.86 -0.79
C LYS A 47 4.95 -15.25 -0.94
N GLN A 48 5.89 -14.39 -0.54
CA GLN A 48 7.32 -14.70 -0.55
C GLN A 48 7.79 -15.46 0.71
N GLY A 49 6.90 -15.72 1.67
CA GLY A 49 7.27 -16.32 2.97
C GLY A 49 7.85 -15.30 3.95
N GLU A 50 7.79 -14.00 3.63
CA GLU A 50 8.24 -12.91 4.49
C GLU A 50 7.07 -12.41 5.34
N ARG A 51 7.01 -12.83 6.61
CA ARG A 51 5.97 -12.33 7.53
C ARG A 51 6.43 -11.00 8.11
N LEU A 52 5.73 -9.92 7.76
CA LEU A 52 5.94 -8.62 8.39
C LEU A 52 5.50 -8.68 9.86
N VAL A 53 6.47 -8.66 10.77
CA VAL A 53 6.24 -8.50 12.21
C VAL A 53 6.68 -7.09 12.56
N GLU A 54 5.73 -6.21 12.85
CA GLU A 54 6.09 -4.93 13.45
C GLU A 54 6.58 -5.19 14.88
N PRO A 55 7.68 -4.57 15.33
CA PRO A 55 8.05 -4.55 16.74
C PRO A 55 7.00 -3.86 17.60
#